data_AF-A0A849ML52-F1
#
_entry.id   AF-A0A849ML52-F1
#
_cell.length_a   1.000
_cell.length_b   1.000
_cell.length_c   1.000
_cell.angle_alpha   90.00
_cell.angle_beta   90.00
_cell.angle_gamma   90.00
#
_symmetry.space_group_name_H-M   'P 1'
#
loop_
_entity.id
_entity.type
_entity.pdbx_description
1 polymer ?
#
loop_
_entity_poly.entity_id
_entity_poly.type
_entity_poly.pdbx_seq_one_letter_code
_entity_poly.pdbx_strand_id
1 'polypeptide(L)'
;MLKETFKYRLFMQWSIYAGVISFLLWLSWQMQILDKIFMTDPTKITYLISLFFLGGTLHCGIRANYLSQQINAIIDIENGIKVWHEDDSLSAKFMLAINKSLEGHRCEGENLSENELLADVFAEQAHSQHEIGWFFTSLLVKLGLLGTVIGFVLMLTPLSTMQSFDIEDVQGILASMTAGMAVALNTTLLGLLGSMLLSFQYLMLDRGADELVARTVHYTQTELIPALRPKNK
;
A
#
# COMPACT_ATOMS: atom_id res chain seq x y z
N MET A 1 6.14 -27.93 0.89
CA MET A 1 6.95 -27.76 2.12
C MET A 1 7.10 -26.27 2.39
N LEU A 2 6.05 -25.63 2.91
CA LEU A 2 6.07 -24.21 3.27
C LEU A 2 6.87 -24.10 4.57
N LYS A 3 7.98 -23.35 4.51
CA LYS A 3 8.94 -23.20 5.62
C LYS A 3 8.24 -22.70 6.88
N GLU A 4 8.68 -23.15 8.06
CA GLU A 4 8.30 -22.51 9.31
C GLU A 4 8.66 -21.03 9.26
N THR A 5 7.64 -20.19 9.42
CA THR A 5 7.76 -18.74 9.37
C THR A 5 7.47 -18.16 10.74
N PHE A 6 8.35 -17.26 11.20
CA PHE A 6 8.18 -16.55 12.47
C PHE A 6 6.83 -15.83 12.52
N LYS A 7 6.16 -15.89 13.68
CA LYS A 7 4.93 -15.12 13.92
C LYS A 7 5.22 -13.63 13.73
N TYR A 8 4.31 -12.93 13.07
CA TYR A 8 4.40 -11.49 12.82
C TYR A 8 5.50 -11.02 11.86
N ARG A 9 6.07 -11.92 11.03
CA ARG A 9 7.18 -11.60 10.11
C ARG A 9 6.94 -10.37 9.25
N LEU A 10 5.75 -10.27 8.63
CA LEU A 10 5.43 -9.18 7.71
C LEU A 10 5.40 -7.83 8.43
N PHE A 11 4.79 -7.79 9.61
CA PHE A 11 4.75 -6.59 10.44
C PHE A 11 6.15 -6.16 10.90
N MET A 12 7.01 -7.10 11.28
CA MET A 12 8.40 -6.80 11.65
C MET A 12 9.19 -6.20 10.47
N GLN A 13 9.05 -6.78 9.27
CA GLN A 13 9.68 -6.25 8.05
C GLN A 13 9.21 -4.83 7.74
N TRP A 14 7.89 -4.59 7.84
CA TRP A 14 7.33 -3.26 7.67
C TRP A 14 7.88 -2.28 8.71
N SER A 15 7.95 -2.67 9.98
CA SER A 15 8.44 -1.80 11.06
C SER A 15 9.90 -1.40 10.87
N ILE A 16 10.75 -2.29 10.37
CA ILE A 16 12.14 -1.97 10.04
C ILE A 16 12.18 -0.92 8.93
N TYR A 17 11.40 -1.12 7.87
CA TYR A 17 11.34 -0.19 6.74
C TYR A 17 10.79 1.19 7.17
N ALA A 18 9.72 1.22 7.96
CA ALA A 18 9.16 2.44 8.54
C ALA A 18 10.16 3.15 9.47
N GLY A 19 10.97 2.39 10.22
CA GLY A 19 12.07 2.92 11.04
C GLY A 19 13.13 3.61 10.19
N VAL A 20 13.54 3.00 9.07
CA VAL A 20 14.48 3.62 8.12
C VAL A 20 13.91 4.91 7.53
N ILE A 21 12.65 4.91 7.09
CA ILE A 21 11.98 6.12 6.57
C ILE A 21 11.94 7.21 7.65
N SER A 22 11.54 6.86 8.87
CA SER A 22 11.45 7.82 9.98
C SER A 22 12.81 8.42 10.31
N PHE A 23 13.87 7.62 10.29
CA PHE A 23 15.24 8.09 10.46
C PHE A 23 15.66 9.04 9.32
N LEU A 24 15.37 8.71 8.07
CA LEU A 24 15.68 9.57 6.92
C LEU A 24 14.91 10.91 6.97
N LEU A 25 13.64 10.89 7.40
CA LEU A 25 12.85 12.10 7.62
C LEU A 25 13.43 12.95 8.75
N TRP A 26 13.80 12.32 9.86
CA TRP A 26 14.47 13.01 10.97
C TRP A 26 15.81 13.62 10.55
N LEU A 27 16.64 12.89 9.80
CA LEU A 27 17.90 13.40 9.26
C LEU A 27 17.67 14.58 8.31
N SER A 28 16.65 14.49 7.46
CA SER A 28 16.29 15.56 6.52
C SER A 28 15.78 16.81 7.22
N TRP A 29 15.05 16.64 8.34
CA TRP A 29 14.68 17.74 9.23
C TRP A 29 15.93 18.38 9.83
N GLN A 30 16.86 17.58 10.37
CA GLN A 30 18.06 18.10 11.02
C GLN A 30 18.95 18.90 10.05
N MET A 31 18.96 18.53 8.77
CA MET A 31 19.67 19.24 7.70
C MET A 31 18.92 20.48 7.19
N GLN A 32 17.77 20.84 7.78
CA GLN A 32 16.87 21.92 7.35
C GLN A 32 16.38 21.81 5.90
N ILE A 33 16.43 20.61 5.32
CA ILE A 33 16.00 20.39 3.94
C ILE A 33 14.47 20.51 3.87
N LEU A 34 13.77 19.86 4.81
CA LEU A 34 12.31 19.89 4.86
C LEU A 34 11.77 21.29 5.11
N ASP A 35 12.36 22.03 6.06
CA ASP A 35 11.95 23.41 6.37
C ASP A 35 12.09 24.32 5.15
N LYS A 36 13.21 24.21 4.42
CA LYS A 36 13.42 24.95 3.17
C LYS A 36 12.38 24.61 2.12
N ILE A 37 12.09 23.33 1.91
CA ILE A 37 11.09 22.89 0.93
C ILE A 37 9.70 23.46 1.29
N PHE A 38 9.28 23.34 2.55
CA PHE A 38 7.95 23.81 2.97
C PHE A 38 7.80 25.34 2.95
N MET A 39 8.82 26.09 3.34
CA MET A 39 8.77 27.56 3.32
C MET A 39 8.85 28.13 1.90
N THR A 40 9.48 27.39 0.97
CA THR A 40 9.60 27.80 -0.44
C THR A 40 8.31 27.58 -1.23
N ASP A 41 7.39 26.74 -0.73
CA ASP A 41 6.14 26.41 -1.41
C ASP A 41 4.92 27.17 -0.86
N PRO A 42 4.54 28.33 -1.43
CA PRO A 42 3.36 29.07 -1.01
C PRO A 42 2.03 28.36 -1.37
N THR A 43 2.04 27.43 -2.32
CA THR A 43 0.85 26.72 -2.79
C THR A 43 0.39 25.65 -1.81
N LYS A 44 1.27 25.25 -0.88
CA LYS A 44 1.06 24.20 0.12
C LYS A 44 0.79 22.81 -0.46
N ILE A 45 1.11 22.59 -1.74
CA ILE A 45 1.03 21.26 -2.38
C ILE A 45 2.00 20.29 -1.70
N THR A 46 3.18 20.77 -1.30
CA THR A 46 4.17 19.99 -0.57
C THR A 46 3.59 19.42 0.74
N TYR A 47 2.83 20.22 1.49
CA TYR A 47 2.13 19.75 2.70
C TYR A 47 1.07 18.69 2.38
N LEU A 48 0.34 18.88 1.28
CA LEU A 48 -0.65 17.91 0.81
C LEU A 48 0.02 16.57 0.46
N ILE A 49 1.14 16.59 -0.27
CA ILE A 49 1.93 15.40 -0.61
C ILE A 49 2.40 14.69 0.67
N SER A 50 2.96 15.45 1.63
CA SER A 50 3.38 14.88 2.92
C SER A 50 2.23 14.26 3.70
N LEU A 51 1.04 14.88 3.70
CA LEU A 51 -0.15 14.34 4.35
C LEU A 51 -0.57 13.00 3.73
N PHE A 52 -0.66 12.93 2.39
CA PHE A 52 -1.01 11.69 1.69
C PHE A 52 0.06 10.61 1.88
N PHE A 53 1.34 10.96 1.91
CA PHE A 53 2.43 10.03 2.20
C PHE A 53 2.33 9.42 3.61
N LEU A 54 2.11 10.26 4.62
CA LEU A 54 1.95 9.81 6.00
C LEU A 54 0.69 8.97 6.18
N GLY A 55 -0.43 9.41 5.58
CA GLY A 55 -1.68 8.65 5.58
C GLY A 55 -1.53 7.26 4.95
N GLY A 56 -0.88 7.18 3.79
CA GLY A 56 -0.59 5.90 3.12
C GLY A 56 0.34 5.00 3.95
N THR A 57 1.37 5.58 4.56
CA THR A 57 2.31 4.82 5.42
C THR A 57 1.60 4.28 6.68
N LEU A 58 0.73 5.07 7.32
CA LEU A 58 -0.08 4.61 8.45
C LEU A 58 -1.06 3.51 8.05
N HIS A 59 -1.76 3.68 6.92
CA HIS A 59 -2.63 2.65 6.36
C HIS A 59 -1.87 1.34 6.11
N CYS A 60 -0.67 1.44 5.55
CA CYS A 60 0.21 0.30 5.34
C CYS A 60 0.56 -0.40 6.66
N GLY A 61 0.89 0.34 7.73
CA GLY A 61 1.18 -0.23 9.03
C GLY A 61 0.00 -0.99 9.64
N ILE A 62 -1.20 -0.42 9.58
CA ILE A 62 -2.44 -1.07 10.04
C ILE A 62 -2.67 -2.36 9.25
N ARG A 63 -2.55 -2.31 7.93
CA ARG A 63 -2.78 -3.45 7.05
C ARG A 63 -1.70 -4.52 7.21
N ALA A 64 -0.43 -4.15 7.40
CA ALA A 64 0.66 -5.07 7.67
C ALA A 64 0.40 -5.89 8.94
N ASN A 65 -0.11 -5.24 10.00
CA ASN A 65 -0.49 -5.94 11.23
C ASN A 65 -1.67 -6.90 10.99
N TYR A 66 -2.76 -6.43 10.36
CA TYR A 66 -3.91 -7.26 10.05
C TYR A 66 -3.52 -8.50 9.21
N LEU A 67 -2.81 -8.29 8.11
CA LEU A 67 -2.39 -9.36 7.21
C LEU A 67 -1.44 -10.33 7.91
N SER A 68 -0.56 -9.81 8.76
CA SER A 68 0.32 -10.67 9.54
C SER A 68 -0.43 -11.52 10.57
N GLN A 69 -1.53 -11.02 11.15
CA GLN A 69 -2.40 -11.82 12.00
C GLN A 69 -3.12 -12.91 11.21
N GLN A 70 -3.61 -12.61 10.00
CA GLN A 70 -4.24 -13.60 9.12
C GLN A 70 -3.28 -14.72 8.71
N ILE A 71 -2.02 -14.38 8.36
CA ILE A 71 -0.98 -15.36 8.05
C ILE A 71 -0.65 -16.22 9.27
N ASN A 72 -0.57 -15.62 10.46
CA ASN A 72 -0.34 -16.38 11.69
C ASN A 72 -1.52 -17.32 12.00
N ALA A 73 -2.76 -16.91 11.72
CA ALA A 73 -3.95 -17.73 11.96
C ALA A 73 -3.95 -18.99 11.09
N ILE A 74 -3.64 -18.89 9.78
CA ILE A 74 -3.52 -20.07 8.92
C ILE A 74 -2.36 -20.98 9.35
N ILE A 75 -1.22 -20.42 9.78
CA ILE A 75 -0.10 -21.22 10.30
C ILE A 75 -0.49 -21.96 11.58
N ASP A 76 -1.23 -21.32 12.49
CA ASP A 76 -1.69 -21.98 13.72
C ASP A 76 -2.69 -23.13 13.42
N ILE A 77 -3.46 -23.02 12.32
CA ILE A 77 -4.33 -24.10 11.82
C ILE A 77 -3.51 -25.22 11.14
N GLU A 78 -2.54 -24.86 10.29
CA GLU A 78 -1.61 -25.80 9.65
C GLU A 78 -0.86 -26.66 10.68
N ASN A 79 -0.44 -26.05 11.79
CA ASN A 79 0.27 -26.72 12.89
C ASN A 79 -0.66 -27.48 13.86
N GLY A 80 -1.97 -27.46 13.65
CA GLY A 80 -2.95 -28.11 14.52
C GLY A 80 -3.10 -27.47 15.92
N ILE A 81 -2.61 -26.23 16.09
CA ILE A 81 -2.71 -25.47 17.35
C ILE A 81 -4.13 -24.93 17.53
N LYS A 82 -4.78 -24.55 16.43
CA LYS A 82 -6.17 -24.06 16.40
C LYS A 82 -7.01 -24.83 15.41
N VAL A 83 -8.29 -25.00 15.73
CA VAL A 83 -9.28 -25.60 14.84
C VAL A 83 -9.93 -24.49 14.00
N TRP A 84 -10.02 -24.69 12.68
CA TRP A 84 -10.57 -23.71 11.75
C TRP A 84 -12.03 -23.29 12.06
N HIS A 85 -12.79 -24.10 12.80
CA HIS A 85 -14.19 -23.82 13.13
C HIS A 85 -14.39 -22.77 14.23
N GLU A 86 -13.36 -22.48 15.04
CA GLU A 86 -13.44 -21.53 16.16
C GLU A 86 -12.75 -20.19 15.85
N ASP A 87 -12.08 -20.07 14.70
CA ASP A 87 -11.34 -18.87 14.32
C ASP A 87 -12.20 -17.97 13.39
N ASP A 88 -12.20 -16.65 13.63
CA ASP A 88 -12.95 -15.67 12.83
C ASP A 88 -12.09 -15.02 11.71
N SER A 89 -10.89 -15.54 11.50
CA SER A 89 -9.97 -15.18 10.41
C SER A 89 -10.60 -15.34 9.02
N LEU A 90 -10.07 -14.58 8.06
CA LEU A 90 -10.56 -14.56 6.68
C LEU A 90 -10.35 -15.94 6.02
N SER A 91 -9.24 -16.59 6.33
CA SER A 91 -8.94 -17.97 5.92
C SER A 91 -9.89 -18.99 6.55
N ALA A 92 -10.25 -18.86 7.82
CA ALA A 92 -11.24 -19.72 8.47
C ALA A 92 -12.64 -19.58 7.86
N LYS A 93 -13.07 -18.34 7.57
CA LYS A 93 -14.34 -18.07 6.87
C LYS A 93 -14.39 -18.73 5.48
N PHE A 94 -13.29 -18.67 4.74
CA PHE A 94 -13.15 -19.36 3.46
C PHE A 94 -13.25 -20.89 3.61
N MET A 95 -12.51 -21.48 4.57
CA MET A 95 -12.57 -22.92 4.85
C MET A 95 -13.98 -23.37 5.27
N LEU A 96 -14.69 -22.57 6.07
CA LEU A 96 -16.08 -22.82 6.45
C LEU A 96 -17.04 -22.75 5.26
N ALA A 97 -16.84 -21.80 4.35
CA ALA A 97 -17.64 -21.69 3.13
C ALA A 97 -17.47 -22.93 2.23
N ILE A 98 -16.25 -23.43 2.09
CA ILE A 98 -15.96 -24.66 1.36
C ILE A 98 -16.58 -25.88 2.05
N ASN A 99 -16.42 -26.02 3.38
CA ASN A 99 -17.03 -27.12 4.12
C ASN A 99 -18.55 -27.14 3.96
N LYS A 100 -19.21 -25.98 4.07
CA LYS A 100 -20.67 -25.86 3.90
C LYS A 100 -21.11 -26.17 2.46
N SER A 101 -20.33 -25.78 1.45
CA SER A 101 -20.61 -26.14 0.05
C SER A 101 -20.57 -27.66 -0.15
N LEU A 102 -19.55 -28.32 0.42
CA LEU A 102 -19.38 -29.77 0.37
C LEU A 102 -20.45 -30.54 1.15
N GLU A 103 -20.88 -30.06 2.32
CA GLU A 103 -21.96 -30.66 3.11
C GLU A 103 -23.34 -30.51 2.45
N GLY A 104 -23.59 -29.39 1.77
CA GLY A 104 -24.86 -29.08 1.11
C GLY A 104 -25.12 -29.86 -0.19
N HIS A 105 -24.08 -30.30 -0.90
CA HIS A 105 -24.22 -30.83 -2.27
C HIS A 105 -23.60 -32.23 -2.40
N ARG A 106 -24.35 -33.26 -1.95
CA ARG A 106 -24.09 -34.69 -2.17
C ARG A 106 -24.46 -35.17 -3.60
N CYS A 107 -24.57 -34.29 -4.58
CA CYS A 107 -24.98 -34.63 -5.96
C CYS A 107 -23.96 -34.09 -6.98
N GLU A 108 -23.58 -34.96 -7.93
CA GLU A 108 -22.41 -34.89 -8.81
C GLU A 108 -22.42 -33.76 -9.87
N GLY A 109 -21.22 -33.23 -10.21
CA GLY A 109 -20.93 -32.67 -11.55
C GLY A 109 -20.16 -31.34 -11.61
N GLU A 110 -20.55 -30.34 -10.81
CA GLU A 110 -20.04 -28.95 -10.90
C GLU A 110 -19.01 -28.58 -9.81
N ASN A 111 -18.47 -29.59 -9.12
CA ASN A 111 -17.71 -29.46 -7.87
C ASN A 111 -16.34 -28.76 -7.96
N LEU A 112 -15.70 -28.71 -9.14
CA LEU A 112 -14.40 -28.06 -9.29
C LEU A 112 -14.55 -26.55 -9.50
N SER A 113 -15.53 -26.15 -10.32
CA SER A 113 -15.76 -24.76 -10.71
C SER A 113 -16.25 -23.87 -9.58
N GLU A 114 -17.09 -24.38 -8.67
CA GLU A 114 -17.56 -23.59 -7.53
C GLU A 114 -16.46 -23.32 -6.49
N ASN A 115 -15.61 -24.32 -6.23
CA ASN A 115 -14.48 -24.16 -5.30
C ASN A 115 -13.39 -23.24 -5.88
N GLU A 116 -13.18 -23.28 -7.19
CA GLU A 116 -12.32 -22.35 -7.92
C GLU A 116 -12.87 -20.92 -7.84
N LEU A 117 -14.17 -20.73 -8.08
CA LEU A 117 -14.82 -19.42 -7.94
C LEU A 117 -14.77 -18.88 -6.51
N LEU A 118 -14.95 -19.72 -5.48
CA LEU A 118 -14.80 -19.31 -4.09
C LEU A 118 -13.35 -18.89 -3.79
N ALA A 119 -12.36 -19.61 -4.33
CA ALA A 119 -10.95 -19.27 -4.18
C ALA A 119 -10.60 -17.95 -4.86
N ASP A 120 -11.18 -17.69 -6.05
CA ASP A 120 -11.04 -16.42 -6.76
C ASP A 120 -11.66 -15.26 -5.97
N VAL A 121 -12.87 -15.43 -5.43
CA VAL A 121 -13.51 -14.41 -4.58
C VAL A 121 -12.69 -14.13 -3.32
N PHE A 122 -12.10 -15.16 -2.72
CA PHE A 122 -11.22 -15.02 -1.55
C PHE A 122 -9.91 -14.30 -1.89
N ALA A 123 -9.29 -14.64 -3.02
CA ALA A 123 -8.12 -13.93 -3.52
C ALA A 123 -8.46 -12.45 -3.75
N GLU A 124 -9.57 -12.17 -4.43
CA GLU A 124 -10.06 -10.81 -4.67
C GLU A 124 -10.27 -10.05 -3.35
N GLN A 125 -10.87 -10.67 -2.33
CA GLN A 125 -11.04 -10.05 -1.00
C GLN A 125 -9.70 -9.76 -0.32
N ALA A 126 -8.72 -10.66 -0.43
CA ALA A 126 -7.39 -10.47 0.13
C ALA A 126 -6.64 -9.29 -0.54
N HIS A 127 -6.85 -9.09 -1.85
CA HIS A 127 -6.25 -8.03 -2.67
C HIS A 127 -7.03 -6.72 -2.68
N SER A 128 -8.35 -6.73 -2.43
CA SER A 128 -9.25 -5.56 -2.56
C SER A 128 -8.79 -4.32 -1.78
N GLN A 129 -8.06 -4.50 -0.68
CA GLN A 129 -7.56 -3.38 0.14
C GLN A 129 -6.23 -2.79 -0.35
N HIS A 130 -5.55 -3.42 -1.30
CA HIS A 130 -4.31 -2.94 -1.89
C HIS A 130 -4.56 -1.94 -3.02
N GLU A 131 -5.75 -1.95 -3.65
CA GLU A 131 -6.16 -0.96 -4.65
C GLU A 131 -6.10 0.48 -4.11
N ILE A 132 -6.52 0.66 -2.85
CA ILE A 132 -6.43 1.94 -2.15
C ILE A 132 -4.97 2.42 -2.10
N GLY A 133 -4.02 1.51 -1.87
CA GLY A 133 -2.60 1.85 -1.79
C GLY A 133 -1.98 2.30 -3.10
N TRP A 134 -2.36 1.63 -4.19
CA TRP A 134 -2.00 2.05 -5.54
C TRP A 134 -2.61 3.39 -5.92
N PHE A 135 -3.81 3.69 -5.41
CA PHE A 135 -4.41 5.01 -5.56
C PHE A 135 -3.57 6.11 -4.88
N PHE A 136 -3.18 5.93 -3.61
CA PHE A 136 -2.31 6.90 -2.92
C PHE A 136 -1.00 7.12 -3.67
N THR A 137 -0.33 6.05 -4.07
CA THR A 137 0.92 6.11 -4.85
C THR A 137 0.74 6.91 -6.14
N SER A 138 -0.30 6.61 -6.91
CA SER A 138 -0.63 7.31 -8.16
C SER A 138 -0.99 8.77 -7.92
N LEU A 139 -1.66 9.06 -6.80
CA LEU A 139 -2.03 10.41 -6.40
C LEU A 139 -0.78 11.25 -6.10
N LEU A 140 0.22 10.70 -5.39
CA LEU A 140 1.47 11.40 -5.11
C LEU A 140 2.22 11.81 -6.39
N VAL A 141 2.27 10.93 -7.40
CA VAL A 141 2.87 11.27 -8.71
C VAL A 141 2.10 12.39 -9.40
N LYS A 142 0.76 12.27 -9.44
CA LYS A 142 -0.10 13.29 -10.07
C LYS A 142 0.00 14.64 -9.36
N LEU A 143 0.10 14.66 -8.04
CA LEU A 143 0.30 15.87 -7.25
C LEU A 143 1.67 16.50 -7.50
N GLY A 144 2.73 15.69 -7.66
CA GLY A 144 4.05 16.17 -8.05
C GLY A 144 4.02 16.86 -9.42
N LEU A 145 3.39 16.21 -10.42
CA LEU A 145 3.20 16.79 -11.76
C LEU A 145 2.35 18.07 -11.75
N LEU A 146 1.30 18.10 -10.92
CA LEU A 146 0.48 19.30 -10.72
C LEU A 146 1.31 20.45 -10.12
N GLY A 147 2.23 20.13 -9.20
CA GLY A 147 3.20 21.07 -8.66
C GLY A 147 4.10 21.69 -9.72
N THR A 148 4.59 20.92 -10.71
CA THR A 148 5.33 21.49 -11.85
C THR A 148 4.51 22.47 -12.68
N VAL A 149 3.26 22.14 -12.98
CA VAL A 149 2.38 23.04 -13.75
C VAL A 149 2.16 24.34 -12.99
N ILE A 150 1.88 24.25 -11.68
CA ILE A 150 1.65 25.45 -10.86
C ILE A 150 2.94 26.27 -10.68
N GLY A 151 4.10 25.62 -10.50
CA GLY A 151 5.38 26.32 -10.44
C GLY A 151 5.70 27.09 -11.73
N PHE A 152 5.37 26.53 -12.90
CA PHE A 152 5.47 27.26 -14.16
C PHE A 152 4.49 28.42 -14.28
N VAL A 153 3.25 28.28 -13.78
CA VAL A 153 2.29 29.40 -13.74
C VAL A 153 2.81 30.53 -12.84
N LEU A 154 3.36 30.21 -11.66
CA LEU A 154 3.97 31.20 -10.77
C LEU A 154 5.16 31.90 -11.41
N MET A 155 6.00 31.16 -12.15
CA MET A 155 7.13 31.71 -12.92
C MET A 155 6.68 32.74 -13.96
N LEU A 156 5.56 32.50 -14.65
CA LEU A 156 5.06 33.35 -15.74
C LEU A 156 4.15 34.50 -15.29
N THR A 157 3.64 34.46 -14.06
CA THR A 157 2.69 35.45 -13.54
C THR A 157 3.20 36.91 -13.62
N PRO A 158 4.45 37.23 -13.20
CA PRO A 158 4.97 38.60 -13.29
C PRO A 158 5.14 39.10 -14.72
N LEU A 159 5.43 38.21 -15.67
CA LEU A 159 5.60 38.55 -17.09
C LEU A 159 4.28 38.99 -17.75
N SER A 160 3.14 38.52 -17.24
CA SER A 160 1.82 38.87 -17.77
C SER A 160 1.28 40.22 -17.26
N THR A 161 1.86 40.75 -16.18
CA THR A 161 1.33 41.90 -15.45
C THR A 161 2.15 43.18 -15.60
N MET A 162 3.43 43.09 -15.99
CA MET A 162 4.30 44.25 -16.18
C MET A 162 4.16 44.87 -17.58
N GLN A 163 3.95 46.20 -17.64
CA GLN A 163 3.85 46.99 -18.90
C GLN A 163 5.15 47.73 -19.27
N SER A 164 6.16 47.79 -18.39
CA SER A 164 7.47 48.39 -18.65
C SER A 164 8.59 47.55 -18.01
N PHE A 165 9.76 47.49 -18.66
CA PHE A 165 10.94 46.80 -18.15
C PHE A 165 11.90 47.81 -17.52
N ASP A 166 11.63 48.24 -16.29
CA ASP A 166 12.59 49.04 -15.52
C ASP A 166 13.63 48.13 -14.85
N ILE A 167 14.82 48.68 -14.51
CA ILE A 167 15.95 47.88 -13.98
C ILE A 167 15.61 47.19 -12.65
N GLU A 168 14.75 47.80 -11.81
CA GLU A 168 14.25 47.20 -10.57
C GLU A 168 13.27 46.04 -10.82
N ASP A 169 12.49 46.10 -11.90
CA ASP A 169 11.52 45.04 -12.27
C ASP A 169 12.23 43.77 -12.74
N VAL A 170 13.42 43.89 -13.35
CA VAL A 170 14.21 42.75 -13.81
C VAL A 170 14.65 41.86 -12.65
N GLN A 171 15.06 42.43 -11.51
CA GLN A 171 15.46 41.64 -10.34
C GLN A 171 14.26 40.90 -9.72
N GLY A 172 13.09 41.55 -9.68
CA GLY A 172 11.84 40.94 -9.20
C GLY A 172 11.36 39.79 -10.10
N ILE A 173 11.49 39.93 -11.42
CA ILE A 173 11.19 38.88 -12.40
C ILE A 173 12.12 37.68 -12.18
N LEU A 174 13.43 37.89 -12.08
CA LEU A 174 14.40 36.81 -11.85
C LEU A 174 14.16 36.06 -10.54
N ALA A 175 13.82 36.78 -9.46
CA ALA A 175 13.46 36.19 -8.18
C ALA A 175 12.19 35.33 -8.28
N SER A 176 11.14 35.85 -8.93
CA SER A 176 9.88 35.12 -9.13
C SER A 176 10.06 33.89 -10.03
N MET A 177 10.92 33.98 -11.05
CA MET A 177 11.22 32.84 -11.91
C MET A 177 11.95 31.74 -11.15
N THR A 178 12.91 32.12 -10.31
CA THR A 178 13.64 31.17 -9.43
C THR A 178 12.70 30.54 -8.41
N ALA A 179 11.78 31.31 -7.83
CA ALA A 179 10.79 30.81 -6.89
C ALA A 179 9.84 29.80 -7.56
N GLY A 180 9.25 30.14 -8.72
CA GLY A 180 8.37 29.23 -9.45
C GLY A 180 9.05 27.92 -9.85
N MET A 181 10.32 28.00 -10.27
CA MET A 181 11.15 26.82 -10.54
C MET A 181 11.39 25.98 -9.28
N ALA A 182 11.71 26.62 -8.15
CA ALA A 182 11.94 25.91 -6.90
C ALA A 182 10.69 25.16 -6.43
N VAL A 183 9.50 25.78 -6.53
CA VAL A 183 8.22 25.11 -6.25
C VAL A 183 8.01 23.89 -7.15
N ALA A 184 8.21 24.05 -8.46
CA ALA A 184 8.05 22.96 -9.44
C ALA A 184 8.96 21.76 -9.14
N LEU A 185 10.26 22.01 -8.93
CA LEU A 185 11.24 20.97 -8.68
C LEU A 185 11.02 20.28 -7.33
N ASN A 186 10.77 21.05 -6.26
CA ASN A 186 10.59 20.51 -4.92
C ASN A 186 9.33 19.64 -4.80
N THR A 187 8.20 20.11 -5.35
CA THR A 187 6.94 19.37 -5.34
C THR A 187 7.03 18.08 -6.15
N THR A 188 7.68 18.12 -7.31
CA THR A 188 7.92 16.92 -8.15
C THR A 188 8.83 15.92 -7.44
N LEU A 189 9.94 16.39 -6.87
CA LEU A 189 10.87 15.53 -6.13
C LEU A 189 10.17 14.84 -4.97
N LEU A 190 9.40 15.59 -4.16
CA LEU A 190 8.70 15.04 -3.01
C LEU A 190 7.60 14.06 -3.44
N GLY A 191 6.85 14.38 -4.49
CA GLY A 191 5.82 13.49 -5.04
C GLY A 191 6.39 12.17 -5.54
N LEU A 192 7.50 12.21 -6.30
CA LEU A 192 8.16 11.02 -6.82
C LEU A 192 8.79 10.19 -5.70
N LEU A 193 9.59 10.80 -4.81
CA LEU A 193 10.21 10.09 -3.69
C LEU A 193 9.16 9.48 -2.76
N GLY A 194 8.13 10.24 -2.40
CA GLY A 194 7.03 9.76 -1.58
C GLY A 194 6.30 8.59 -2.26
N SER A 195 5.99 8.70 -3.55
CA SER A 195 5.33 7.62 -4.30
C SER A 195 6.18 6.36 -4.37
N MET A 196 7.51 6.50 -4.56
CA MET A 196 8.42 5.37 -4.64
C MET A 196 8.56 4.65 -3.29
N LEU A 197 8.75 5.40 -2.21
CA LEU A 197 8.81 4.84 -0.86
C LEU A 197 7.50 4.15 -0.48
N LEU A 198 6.36 4.75 -0.84
CA LEU A 198 5.05 4.18 -0.55
C LEU A 198 4.74 2.95 -1.43
N SER A 199 5.16 2.96 -2.70
CA SER A 199 5.06 1.80 -3.61
C SER A 199 5.77 0.58 -3.04
N PHE A 200 6.98 0.77 -2.51
CA PHE A 200 7.74 -0.32 -1.91
C PHE A 200 7.01 -0.94 -0.71
N GLN A 201 6.39 -0.11 0.12
CA GLN A 201 5.56 -0.57 1.23
C GLN A 201 4.39 -1.43 0.74
N TYR A 202 3.64 -0.95 -0.25
CA TYR A 202 2.50 -1.70 -0.79
C TYR A 202 2.92 -2.99 -1.50
N LEU A 203 4.04 -2.99 -2.22
CA LEU A 203 4.59 -4.21 -2.82
C LEU A 203 4.91 -5.29 -1.76
N MET A 204 5.40 -4.88 -0.60
CA MET A 204 5.64 -5.81 0.51
C MET A 204 4.33 -6.40 1.03
N LEU A 205 3.26 -5.60 1.11
CA LEU A 205 1.93 -6.04 1.52
C LEU A 205 1.27 -6.94 0.47
N ASP A 206 1.45 -6.66 -0.82
CA ASP A 206 0.95 -7.50 -1.93
C ASP A 206 1.51 -8.91 -1.79
N ARG A 207 2.84 -9.03 -1.62
CA ARG A 207 3.50 -10.32 -1.40
C ARG A 207 3.00 -11.06 -0.16
N GLY A 208 2.65 -10.34 0.90
CA GLY A 208 2.06 -10.94 2.09
C GLY A 208 0.65 -11.48 1.82
N ALA A 209 -0.13 -10.80 0.97
CA ALA A 209 -1.47 -11.23 0.59
C ALA A 209 -1.40 -12.46 -0.32
N ASP A 210 -0.49 -12.46 -1.28
CA ASP A 210 -0.18 -13.64 -2.11
C ASP A 210 0.17 -14.85 -1.24
N GLU A 211 1.01 -14.66 -0.21
CA GLU A 211 1.38 -15.74 0.72
C GLU A 211 0.16 -16.25 1.51
N LEU A 212 -0.71 -15.36 2.00
CA LEU A 212 -1.93 -15.76 2.70
C LEU A 212 -2.84 -16.59 1.80
N VAL A 213 -3.06 -16.14 0.56
CA VAL A 213 -3.92 -16.81 -0.41
C VAL A 213 -3.35 -18.19 -0.76
N ALA A 214 -2.07 -18.23 -1.13
CA ALA A 214 -1.39 -19.47 -1.51
C ALA A 214 -1.42 -20.52 -0.39
N ARG A 215 -1.15 -20.14 0.87
CA ARG A 215 -1.22 -21.06 2.01
C ARG A 215 -2.63 -21.59 2.25
N THR A 216 -3.61 -20.70 2.26
CA THR A 216 -5.01 -21.06 2.55
C THR A 216 -5.56 -22.01 1.48
N VAL A 217 -5.33 -21.73 0.21
CA VAL A 217 -5.76 -22.59 -0.90
C VAL A 217 -5.03 -23.93 -0.87
N HIS A 218 -3.71 -23.91 -0.67
CA HIS A 218 -2.92 -25.15 -0.56
C HIS A 218 -3.44 -26.03 0.57
N TYR A 219 -3.59 -25.50 1.79
CA TYR A 219 -4.11 -26.24 2.94
C TYR A 219 -5.50 -26.83 2.66
N THR A 220 -6.38 -26.04 2.04
CA THR A 220 -7.73 -26.49 1.70
C THR A 220 -7.70 -27.66 0.71
N GLN A 221 -6.85 -27.61 -0.31
CA GLN A 221 -6.75 -28.65 -1.34
C GLN A 221 -6.06 -29.92 -0.83
N THR A 222 -5.03 -29.80 0.02
CA THR A 222 -4.23 -30.96 0.44
C THR A 222 -4.75 -31.65 1.70
N GLU A 223 -5.36 -30.91 2.63
CA GLU A 223 -5.79 -31.44 3.93
C GLU A 223 -7.31 -31.46 4.06
N LEU A 224 -7.98 -30.32 3.80
CA LEU A 224 -9.42 -30.17 4.07
C LEU A 224 -10.29 -30.99 3.12
N ILE A 225 -10.14 -30.81 1.80
CA ILE A 225 -10.95 -31.52 0.79
C ILE A 225 -10.78 -33.05 0.89
N PRO A 226 -9.55 -33.60 1.03
CA PRO A 226 -9.36 -35.04 1.20
C PRO A 226 -9.93 -35.59 2.52
N ALA A 227 -9.87 -34.83 3.62
CA ALA A 227 -10.45 -35.23 4.90
C ALA A 227 -11.99 -35.28 4.87
N LEU A 228 -12.62 -34.39 4.09
CA LEU A 228 -14.07 -34.31 3.94
C LEU A 228 -14.64 -35.23 2.85
N ARG A 229 -13.80 -35.70 1.90
CA ARG A 229 -14.23 -36.69 0.91
C ARG A 229 -14.49 -38.03 1.62
N PRO A 230 -15.70 -38.61 1.50
CA PRO A 230 -15.97 -39.91 2.11
C PRO A 230 -14.97 -40.94 1.56
N LYS A 231 -14.31 -41.68 2.46
CA LYS A 231 -13.61 -42.91 2.08
C LYS A 231 -14.66 -43.84 1.48
N ASN A 232 -14.75 -43.89 0.15
CA ASN A 232 -15.46 -44.97 -0.53
C ASN A 232 -14.88 -46.29 -0.02
N LYS A 233 -15.66 -46.99 0.78
CA LYS A 233 -15.49 -48.41 1.07
C LYS A 233 -16.05 -49.21 -0.09
#